data_AF-A0A4Q3B4Z9-F1
#
_entry.id   AF-A0A4Q3B4Z9-F1
#
_cell.length_a   1.000
_cell.length_b   1.000
_cell.length_c   1.000
_cell.angle_alpha   90.00
_cell.angle_beta   90.00
_cell.angle_gamma   90.00
#
_symmetry.space_group_name_H-M   'P 1'
#
loop_
_entity.id
_entity.type
_entity.pdbx_description
1 polymer ?
#
loop_
_entity_poly.entity_id
_entity_poly.type
_entity_poly.pdbx_seq_one_letter_code
_entity_poly.pdbx_strand_id
1 'polypeptide(L)' 'MSKRTIQKVAVLGSGVMGSRIACHFAGIGLQVLLLDIAPKDLPADAKPAEKNKIVNDALAAAIKSNPSPVYSKEAVK' A
#
# COMPACT_ATOMS: atom_id res chain seq x y z
N MET A 1 12.61 -9.52 -28.71
CA MET A 1 12.09 -9.72 -27.34
C MET A 1 10.74 -9.01 -27.22
N SER A 2 9.70 -9.66 -26.72
CA SER A 2 8.42 -9.01 -26.46
C SER A 2 8.59 -7.96 -25.36
N LYS A 3 8.22 -6.71 -25.63
CA LYS A 3 8.25 -5.63 -24.64
C LYS A 3 7.23 -5.94 -23.53
N ARG A 4 7.70 -6.24 -22.32
CA ARG A 4 6.81 -6.55 -21.19
C ARG A 4 6.34 -5.25 -20.55
N THR A 5 5.04 -4.98 -20.66
CA THR A 5 4.41 -3.80 -20.04
C THR A 5 3.83 -4.20 -18.68
N ILE A 6 4.26 -3.51 -17.62
CA ILE A 6 3.72 -3.72 -16.26
C ILE A 6 2.64 -2.67 -16.01
N GLN A 7 1.43 -3.14 -15.72
CA GLN A 7 0.27 -2.28 -15.44
C GLN A 7 -0.23 -2.42 -13.99
N LYS A 8 0.18 -3.48 -13.30
CA LYS A 8 -0.25 -3.82 -11.94
C LYS A 8 0.95 -4.22 -11.10
N VAL A 9 1.01 -3.73 -9.87
CA VAL A 9 2.10 -4.00 -8.93
C VAL A 9 1.50 -4.47 -7.60
N ALA A 10 2.04 -5.55 -7.04
CA ALA A 10 1.75 -5.94 -5.67
C ALA A 10 3.02 -5.75 -4.83
N VAL A 11 2.89 -5.06 -3.70
CA VAL A 11 3.96 -4.85 -2.73
C VAL A 11 3.59 -5.62 -1.47
N LEU A 12 4.44 -6.59 -1.10
CA LEU A 12 4.29 -7.40 0.10
C LEU A 12 5.15 -6.81 1.22
N GLY A 13 4.49 -6.31 2.27
CA GLY A 13 5.09 -5.57 3.37
C GLY A 13 4.80 -4.08 3.27
N SER A 14 4.15 -3.52 4.29
CA SER A 14 3.66 -2.14 4.33
C SER A 14 4.51 -1.18 5.15
N GLY A 15 5.64 -1.65 5.72
CA GLY A 15 6.56 -0.80 6.49
C GLY A 15 7.07 0.43 5.72
N VAL A 16 7.96 1.22 6.34
CA VAL A 16 8.39 2.54 5.83
C VAL A 16 8.82 2.52 4.35
N MET A 17 9.57 1.49 3.94
CA MET A 17 10.01 1.36 2.54
C MET A 17 8.88 0.86 1.63
N GLY A 18 8.15 -0.19 2.05
CA GLY A 18 7.13 -0.84 1.22
C GLY A 18 5.96 0.08 0.88
N SER A 19 5.46 0.83 1.88
CA SER A 19 4.42 1.84 1.65
C SER A 19 4.87 2.94 0.68
N ARG A 20 6.12 3.42 0.79
CA ARG A 20 6.67 4.43 -0.13
C ARG A 20 6.88 3.91 -1.55
N ILE A 21 7.33 2.66 -1.70
CA ILE A 21 7.45 2.00 -3.01
C ILE A 21 6.07 1.87 -3.65
N ALA A 22 5.05 1.46 -2.89
CA ALA A 22 3.68 1.39 -3.38
C ALA A 22 3.16 2.77 -3.80
N CYS A 23 3.36 3.81 -2.98
CA CYS A 23 3.01 5.19 -3.30
C CYS A 23 3.71 5.70 -4.57
N HIS A 24 4.98 5.33 -4.79
CA HIS A 24 5.71 5.73 -5.99
C HIS A 24 5.07 5.18 -7.27
N PHE A 25 4.72 3.89 -7.28
CA PHE A 25 4.03 3.28 -8.42
C PHE A 25 2.61 3.80 -8.60
N ALA A 26 1.89 4.03 -7.51
CA ALA A 26 0.54 4.61 -7.57
C ALA A 26 0.58 6.05 -8.09
N GLY A 27 1.62 6.82 -7.71
CA GLY A 27 1.82 8.20 -8.15
C GLY A 27 2.04 8.34 -9.66
N ILE A 28 2.57 7.30 -10.32
CA ILE A 28 2.71 7.26 -11.79
C ILE A 28 1.50 6.64 -12.50
N GLY A 29 0.41 6.36 -11.77
CA GLY A 29 -0.85 5.86 -12.33
C GLY A 29 -0.96 4.35 -12.50
N LEU A 30 -0.09 3.55 -11.89
CA LEU A 30 -0.24 2.10 -11.88
C LEU A 30 -1.25 1.63 -10.83
N GLN A 31 -1.92 0.51 -11.10
CA GLN A 31 -2.75 -0.15 -10.10
C GLN A 31 -1.85 -0.88 -9.11
N VAL A 32 -1.89 -0.48 -7.83
CA VAL A 32 -1.02 -1.04 -6.78
C VAL A 32 -1.86 -1.72 -5.70
N LEU A 33 -1.46 -2.95 -5.34
CA LEU A 33 -1.91 -3.63 -4.14
C LEU A 33 -0.81 -3.58 -3.10
N LEU A 34 -1.07 -2.93 -1.96
CA LEU A 34 -0.21 -3.00 -0.78
C LEU A 34 -0.79 -4.02 0.18
N LEU A 35 0.01 -5.01 0.58
CA LEU A 35 -0.42 -6.09 1.46
C LEU A 35 0.54 -6.22 2.64
N ASP A 36 0.01 -6.59 3.81
CA ASP A 36 0.81 -6.94 4.98
C ASP A 36 0.17 -8.13 5.71
N ILE A 37 0.89 -8.67 6.68
CA ILE A 37 0.39 -9.71 7.57
C ILE A 37 -0.80 -9.20 8.38
N ALA A 38 -1.72 -10.11 8.71
CA ALA A 38 -2.77 -9.82 9.66
C ALA A 38 -2.19 -9.69 11.09
N PRO A 39 -2.75 -8.82 11.94
CA PRO A 39 -2.46 -8.83 13.38
C PRO A 39 -2.62 -10.23 13.99
N LYS A 40 -1.74 -10.59 14.94
CA LYS A 40 -1.71 -11.94 15.53
C LYS A 40 -2.92 -12.25 16.42
N ASP A 41 -3.48 -11.23 17.07
CA ASP A 41 -4.52 -11.38 18.08
C ASP A 41 -5.90 -10.95 17.54
N LEU A 42 -6.29 -11.49 16.39
CA LEU A 42 -7.60 -11.21 15.80
C LEU A 42 -8.66 -12.19 16.28
N PRO A 43 -9.86 -11.72 16.63
CA PRO A 43 -11.00 -12.61 16.89
C PRO A 43 -11.41 -13.35 15.61
N ALA A 44 -12.07 -14.50 15.76
CA ALA A 44 -12.45 -15.34 14.61
C ALA A 44 -13.41 -14.65 13.63
N ASP A 45 -14.24 -13.73 14.14
CA ASP A 45 -15.19 -12.90 13.41
C ASP A 45 -14.61 -11.53 13.00
N ALA A 46 -13.28 -11.36 13.06
CA ALA A 46 -12.61 -10.12 12.70
C ALA A 46 -13.00 -9.63 11.30
N LYS A 47 -13.42 -8.37 11.24
CA LYS A 47 -13.80 -7.68 10.01
C LYS A 47 -12.57 -7.42 9.13
N PRO A 48 -12.75 -7.24 7.81
CA PRO A 48 -11.64 -6.96 6.90
C PRO A 48 -10.79 -5.74 7.31
N ALA A 49 -11.40 -4.71 7.90
CA ALA A 49 -10.68 -3.53 8.38
C ALA A 49 -9.68 -3.86 9.51
N GLU A 50 -10.02 -4.82 10.38
CA GLU A 50 -9.16 -5.28 11.48
C GLU A 50 -8.02 -6.15 10.94
N LYS A 51 -8.31 -7.00 9.95
CA LYS A 51 -7.29 -7.78 9.22
C LYS A 51 -6.28 -6.88 8.51
N ASN A 52 -6.76 -5.77 7.94
CA ASN A 52 -5.95 -4.82 7.19
C ASN A 52 -5.36 -3.70 8.06
N LYS A 53 -5.46 -3.79 9.40
CA LYS A 53 -5.03 -2.69 10.29
C LYS A 53 -3.58 -2.26 10.04
N ILE A 54 -2.65 -3.21 9.96
CA ILE A 54 -1.22 -2.92 9.78
C ILE A 54 -0.96 -2.15 8.48
N VAL A 55 -1.51 -2.63 7.37
CA VAL A 55 -1.32 -1.98 6.07
C VAL A 55 -1.99 -0.61 5.98
N ASN A 56 -3.19 -0.47 6.56
CA ASN A 56 -3.92 0.80 6.58
C ASN A 56 -3.19 1.85 7.42
N ASP A 57 -2.70 1.46 8.60
CA ASP A 57 -1.94 2.35 9.49
C ASP A 57 -0.65 2.83 8.80
N ALA A 58 0.08 1.90 8.17
CA ALA A 58 1.33 2.23 7.50
C ALA A 58 1.13 3.10 6.24
N LEU A 59 0.08 2.83 5.45
CA LEU A 59 -0.32 3.67 4.33
C LEU A 59 -0.71 5.07 4.80
N ALA A 60 -1.54 5.18 5.85
CA ALA A 60 -1.94 6.47 6.42
C ALA A 60 -0.74 7.27 6.94
N ALA A 61 0.23 6.60 7.58
CA ALA A 61 1.47 7.22 8.02
C ALA A 61 2.33 7.71 6.84
N ALA A 62 2.43 6.91 5.76
CA ALA A 62 3.18 7.29 4.57
C ALA A 62 2.59 8.55 3.91
N ILE A 63 1.27 8.62 3.74
CA ILE A 63 0.61 9.74 3.05
C ILE A 63 0.71 11.05 3.83
N LYS A 64 0.76 10.96 5.17
CA LYS A 64 0.94 12.12 6.05
C LYS A 64 2.39 12.59 6.13
N SER A 65 3.35 11.81 5.62
CA SER A 65 4.77 12.15 5.73
C SER A 65 5.14 13.34 4.84
N ASN A 66 6.15 14.11 5.28
CA ASN A 66 6.67 15.27 4.56
C ASN A 66 8.16 15.04 4.22
N PRO A 67 8.56 15.04 2.94
CA PRO A 67 7.76 15.25 1.74
C PRO A 67 6.78 14.10 1.45
N SER A 68 5.65 14.44 0.82
CA SER A 68 4.62 13.46 0.42
C SER A 68 5.20 12.42 -0.54
N PRO A 69 4.96 11.11 -0.33
CA PRO A 69 5.41 10.06 -1.24
C PRO A 69 4.51 9.90 -2.48
N VAL A 70 3.38 10.61 -2.54
CA VAL A 70 2.45 10.64 -3.69
C VAL A 70 2.41 12.02 -4.34
N TYR A 71 2.27 12.05 -5.67
CA TYR A 71 2.18 13.29 -6.44
C TYR A 71 0.79 13.94 -6.40
N SER A 72 -0.27 13.14 -6.29
CA SER A 72 -1.65 13.60 -6.14
C SER A 72 -2.38 12.76 -5.08
N LYS A 73 -3.42 13.33 -4.45
CA LYS A 73 -4.25 12.59 -3.49
C LYS A 73 -5.06 11.46 -4.15
N GLU A 74 -5.30 11.56 -5.46
CA GLU A 74 -6.02 10.55 -6.23
C GLU A 74 -5.27 9.22 -6.35
N ALA A 75 -3.94 9.25 -6.18
CA ALA A 75 -3.09 8.06 -6.17
C ALA A 75 -3.36 7.14 -4.97
N VAL A 76 -4.12 7.61 -3.96
CA VAL A 76 -4.50 6.84 -2.79
C VAL A 76 -6.01 6.66 -2.78
N LYS A 77 -6.45 5.42 -2.96
CA LYS A 77 -7.85 4.99 -2.79
C LYS A 77 -7.90 3.69 -2.01
#